data_AF-A0A946TVZ4-F1
#
_entry.id   AF-A0A946TVZ4-F1
#
_cell.length_a   1.000
_cell.length_b   1.000
_cell.length_c   1.000
_cell.angle_alpha   90.00
_cell.angle_beta   90.00
_cell.angle_gamma   90.00
#
_symmetry.space_group_name_H-M   'P 1'
#
loop_
_entity.id
_entity.type
_entity.pdbx_description
1 polymer ?
#
loop_
_entity_poly.entity_id
_entity_poly.type
_entity_poly.pdbx_seq_one_letter_code
_entity_poly.pdbx_strand_id
1 'polypeptide(L)'
;MQQNLDKDASGKPAKGKGKWKSLFTPDTKTLDGWQVKSGFATYVIKDGAILGTTAEGSGNTFLCTEKHYSDFELEFEVACHDKLNSGVQIRSQLRNPEDKYG
;
A
#
# COMPACT_ATOMS: atom_id res chain seq x y z
N MET A 1 -16.00 -22.34 -13.48
CA MET A 1 -15.31 -21.96 -14.73
C MET A 1 -14.31 -20.88 -14.38
N GLN A 2 -13.04 -21.25 -14.25
CA GLN A 2 -11.94 -20.32 -14.01
C GLN A 2 -11.50 -19.73 -15.35
N GLN A 3 -11.24 -18.42 -15.39
CA GLN A 3 -10.10 -17.76 -16.07
C GLN A 3 -10.45 -16.30 -16.37
N ASN A 4 -9.66 -15.36 -15.82
CA ASN A 4 -9.29 -14.05 -16.39
C ASN A 4 -8.64 -13.18 -15.30
N LEU A 5 -7.40 -13.48 -14.89
CA LEU A 5 -6.62 -12.58 -14.01
C LEU A 5 -5.19 -12.28 -14.48
N ASP A 6 -4.81 -12.62 -15.73
CA ASP A 6 -3.41 -12.49 -16.18
C ASP A 6 -3.25 -11.70 -17.49
N LYS A 7 -3.88 -10.52 -17.62
CA LYS A 7 -3.66 -9.64 -18.78
C LYS A 7 -3.25 -8.25 -18.30
N ASP A 8 -2.13 -7.75 -18.83
CA ASP A 8 -1.72 -6.35 -18.61
C ASP A 8 -2.67 -5.38 -19.34
N ALA A 9 -2.49 -4.07 -19.11
CA ALA A 9 -3.28 -3.01 -19.74
C ALA A 9 -3.20 -2.98 -21.29
N SER A 10 -2.35 -3.81 -21.90
CA SER A 10 -2.23 -4.02 -23.35
C SER A 10 -2.80 -5.35 -23.84
N GLY A 11 -3.42 -6.13 -22.95
CA GLY A 11 -4.02 -7.43 -23.26
C GLY A 11 -3.02 -8.57 -23.42
N LYS A 12 -1.75 -8.37 -23.02
CA LYS A 12 -0.65 -9.33 -23.18
C LYS A 12 -0.41 -10.08 -21.86
N PRO A 13 0.07 -11.34 -21.90
CA PRO A 13 0.47 -12.05 -20.67
C PRO A 13 1.66 -11.31 -20.04
N ALA A 14 1.49 -10.85 -18.79
CA ALA A 14 2.56 -10.22 -18.02
C ALA A 14 3.73 -11.22 -17.85
N LYS A 15 4.95 -10.80 -18.23
CA LYS A 15 6.16 -11.64 -18.16
C LYS A 15 6.74 -11.62 -16.74
N GLY A 16 6.12 -12.38 -15.83
CA GLY A 16 6.66 -12.72 -14.52
C GLY A 16 6.00 -14.00 -14.00
N LYS A 17 6.69 -15.15 -14.04
CA LYS A 17 6.13 -16.45 -13.57
C LYS A 17 6.17 -16.59 -12.04
N GLY A 18 5.83 -15.52 -11.31
CA GLY A 18 5.66 -15.54 -9.85
C GLY A 18 4.19 -15.83 -9.49
N LYS A 19 3.94 -16.48 -8.36
CA LYS A 19 2.57 -16.53 -7.81
C LYS A 19 2.28 -15.17 -7.17
N TRP A 20 1.23 -14.49 -7.61
CA TRP A 20 0.72 -13.27 -6.97
C TRP A 20 0.35 -13.55 -5.51
N LYS A 21 0.72 -12.64 -4.63
CA LYS A 21 0.30 -12.64 -3.23
C LYS A 21 -0.40 -11.32 -2.91
N SER A 22 -1.67 -11.38 -2.54
CA SER A 22 -2.42 -10.21 -2.12
C SER A 22 -1.86 -9.64 -0.80
N LEU A 23 -1.61 -8.33 -0.78
CA LEU A 23 -1.32 -7.57 0.43
C LEU A 23 -2.58 -7.06 1.12
N PHE A 24 -3.64 -6.87 0.34
CA PHE A 24 -4.96 -6.42 0.77
C PHE A 24 -6.01 -6.92 -0.22
N THR A 25 -7.21 -7.17 0.28
CA THR A 25 -8.39 -7.55 -0.52
C THR A 25 -9.63 -6.83 0.03
N PRO A 26 -10.68 -6.59 -0.76
CA PRO A 26 -11.88 -5.89 -0.28
C PRO A 26 -12.60 -6.56 0.91
N ASP A 27 -12.38 -7.86 1.14
CA ASP A 27 -12.89 -8.60 2.29
C ASP A 27 -12.01 -8.52 3.54
N THR A 28 -10.80 -7.97 3.45
CA THR A 28 -9.89 -7.75 4.59
C THR A 28 -10.59 -6.93 5.68
N LYS A 29 -10.42 -7.34 6.95
CA LYS A 29 -11.13 -6.74 8.10
C LYS A 29 -10.23 -5.93 9.04
N THR A 30 -8.93 -6.21 9.01
CA THR A 30 -7.92 -5.60 9.88
C THR A 30 -6.71 -5.19 9.05
N LEU A 31 -5.92 -4.24 9.54
CA LEU A 31 -4.64 -3.86 8.96
C LEU A 31 -3.48 -4.65 9.57
N ASP A 32 -3.72 -5.92 9.93
CA ASP A 32 -2.68 -6.77 10.50
C ASP A 32 -1.54 -6.95 9.49
N GLY A 33 -0.30 -6.84 9.96
CA GLY A 33 0.88 -6.83 9.10
C GLY A 33 1.18 -5.48 8.45
N TRP A 34 0.48 -4.41 8.85
CA TRP A 34 0.77 -3.02 8.50
C TRP A 34 1.06 -2.17 9.73
N GLN A 35 1.91 -1.15 9.57
CA GLN A 35 2.28 -0.21 10.62
C GLN A 35 2.27 1.22 10.08
N VAL A 36 1.73 2.14 10.88
CA VAL A 36 1.80 3.57 10.61
C VAL A 36 3.16 4.11 11.07
N LYS A 37 3.85 4.86 10.20
CA LYS A 37 5.18 5.43 10.46
C LYS A 37 5.25 6.91 10.12
N SER A 38 6.24 7.59 10.72
CA SER A 38 6.64 8.99 10.49
C SER A 38 5.69 10.08 10.97
N GLY A 39 4.41 10.08 10.62
CA GLY A 39 3.48 11.10 11.12
C GLY A 39 2.32 10.47 11.89
N PHE A 40 1.21 11.19 11.99
CA PHE A 40 0.03 10.76 12.74
C PHE A 40 -1.28 10.87 11.94
N ALA A 41 -1.20 10.87 10.61
CA ALA A 41 -2.37 10.58 9.76
C ALA A 41 -2.95 9.18 10.09
N THR A 42 -4.25 9.00 9.86
CA THR A 42 -4.94 7.75 10.19
C THR A 42 -5.21 6.92 8.95
N TYR A 43 -5.26 5.59 9.15
CA TYR A 43 -5.60 4.62 8.11
C TYR A 43 -6.66 3.67 8.66
N VAL A 44 -7.75 3.49 7.91
CA VAL A 44 -8.83 2.58 8.27
C VAL A 44 -9.28 1.78 7.05
N ILE A 45 -9.90 0.63 7.27
CA ILE A 45 -10.58 -0.10 6.20
C ILE A 45 -11.99 0.45 6.09
N LYS A 46 -12.35 0.92 4.91
CA LYS A 46 -13.67 1.45 4.61
C LYS A 46 -14.06 1.12 3.18
N ASP A 47 -15.28 0.63 2.99
CA ASP A 47 -15.87 0.33 1.68
C ASP A 47 -15.00 -0.55 0.78
N GLY A 48 -14.31 -1.54 1.36
CA GLY A 48 -13.44 -2.47 0.64
C GLY A 48 -12.09 -1.87 0.21
N ALA A 49 -11.67 -0.74 0.78
CA ALA A 49 -10.39 -0.09 0.51
C ALA A 49 -9.71 0.38 1.81
N ILE A 50 -8.41 0.64 1.72
CA ILE A 50 -7.66 1.35 2.76
C ILE A 50 -7.85 2.85 2.55
N LEU A 51 -8.50 3.53 3.49
CA LEU A 51 -8.69 4.98 3.49
C LEU A 51 -7.66 5.65 4.39
N GLY A 52 -6.74 6.40 3.78
CA GLY A 52 -5.85 7.32 4.49
C GLY A 52 -6.50 8.69 4.69
N THR A 53 -6.40 9.25 5.89
CA THR A 53 -6.90 10.61 6.22
C THR A 53 -5.77 11.46 6.80
N THR A 54 -5.44 12.55 6.12
CA THR A 54 -4.41 13.51 6.58
C THR A 54 -4.81 14.16 7.90
N ALA A 55 -3.82 14.51 8.72
CA ALA A 55 -4.01 15.28 9.94
C ALA A 55 -3.23 16.59 9.86
N GLU A 56 -3.87 17.70 10.22
CA GLU A 56 -3.22 19.01 10.26
C GLU A 56 -2.04 18.99 11.24
N GLY A 57 -0.93 19.64 10.85
CA GLY A 57 0.33 19.63 11.62
C GLY A 57 1.10 18.30 11.59
N SER A 58 0.56 17.25 10.96
CA SER A 58 1.30 16.00 10.76
C SER A 58 2.37 16.16 9.69
N GLY A 59 3.54 15.59 9.94
CA GLY A 59 4.49 15.27 8.87
C GLY A 59 3.94 14.20 7.93
N ASN A 60 4.74 13.84 6.92
CA ASN A 60 4.43 12.73 6.03
C ASN A 60 4.19 11.46 6.85
N THR A 61 3.03 10.83 6.65
CA THR A 61 2.65 9.62 7.36
C THR A 61 2.49 8.48 6.38
N PHE A 62 3.11 7.34 6.66
CA PHE A 62 3.12 6.20 5.77
C PHE A 62 2.45 4.99 6.43
N LEU A 63 1.62 4.28 5.68
CA LEU A 63 1.20 2.93 6.03
C LEU A 63 2.17 1.94 5.37
N CYS A 64 2.97 1.25 6.18
CA CYS A 64 4.04 0.37 5.73
C CYS A 64 3.71 -1.08 6.03
N THR A 65 4.04 -2.00 5.12
CA THR A 65 4.02 -3.44 5.46
C THR A 65 5.08 -3.74 6.52
N GLU A 66 4.77 -4.60 7.48
CA GLU A 66 5.75 -5.11 8.44
C GLU A 66 6.79 -6.00 7.77
N LYS A 67 6.36 -6.74 6.73
CA LYS A 67 7.24 -7.57 5.93
C LYS A 67 8.07 -6.73 4.96
N HIS A 68 9.35 -7.08 4.85
CA HIS A 68 10.24 -6.57 3.81
C HIS A 68 10.23 -7.44 2.55
N TYR A 69 10.36 -6.81 1.39
CA TYR A 69 10.37 -7.47 0.08
C TYR A 69 11.60 -7.05 -0.71
N SER A 70 12.22 -8.00 -1.41
CA SER A 70 13.32 -7.74 -2.35
C SER A 70 12.76 -7.47 -3.74
N ASP A 71 12.87 -8.42 -4.66
CA ASP A 71 12.36 -8.29 -6.02
C ASP A 71 10.90 -8.70 -6.07
N PHE A 72 10.06 -7.83 -6.62
CA PHE A 72 8.63 -8.04 -6.74
C PHE A 72 8.07 -7.24 -7.90
N GLU A 73 6.90 -7.68 -8.36
CA GLU A 73 5.97 -6.87 -9.12
C GLU A 73 4.85 -6.44 -8.17
N LEU A 74 4.45 -5.16 -8.24
CA LEU A 74 3.38 -4.61 -7.41
C LEU A 74 2.30 -4.05 -8.32
N GLU A 75 1.08 -4.52 -8.09
CA GLU A 75 -0.13 -4.02 -8.71
C GLU A 75 -1.08 -3.53 -7.63
N PHE A 76 -1.62 -2.32 -7.79
CA PHE A 76 -2.59 -1.73 -6.88
C PHE A 76 -3.37 -0.61 -7.59
N GLU A 77 -4.58 -0.34 -7.09
CA GLU A 77 -5.38 0.81 -7.48
C GLU A 77 -5.29 1.90 -6.41
N VAL A 78 -5.40 3.16 -6.83
CA VAL A 78 -5.36 4.31 -5.92
C VAL A 78 -6.33 5.39 -6.38
N ALA A 79 -6.98 6.02 -5.41
CA ALA A 79 -7.73 7.25 -5.60
C ALA A 79 -7.21 8.29 -4.59
N CYS A 80 -6.89 9.49 -5.07
CA CYS A 80 -6.42 10.59 -4.24
C CYS A 80 -7.35 11.79 -4.44
N HIS A 81 -7.66 12.49 -3.35
CA HIS A 81 -8.41 13.74 -3.42
C HIS A 81 -7.57 14.81 -4.13
N ASP A 82 -8.18 15.63 -4.98
CA ASP A 82 -7.53 16.65 -5.81
C ASP A 82 -6.68 17.69 -5.04
N LYS A 83 -6.97 17.93 -3.76
CA LYS A 83 -6.25 18.83 -2.87
C LYS A 83 -5.09 18.17 -2.11
N LEU A 84 -4.89 16.87 -2.28
CA LEU A 84 -3.90 16.10 -1.55
C LEU A 84 -2.78 15.60 -2.47
N ASN A 85 -1.69 15.19 -1.84
CA ASN A 85 -0.61 14.47 -2.49
C ASN A 85 -0.44 13.12 -1.79
N SER A 86 -0.25 12.07 -2.57
CA SER A 86 0.01 10.72 -2.09
C SER A 86 0.99 10.03 -3.03
N GLY A 87 1.50 8.87 -2.61
CA GLY A 87 2.40 8.08 -3.42
C GLY A 87 2.76 6.76 -2.77
N VAL A 88 3.24 5.83 -3.59
CA VAL A 88 3.82 4.58 -3.13
C VAL A 88 5.34 4.74 -3.04
N GLN A 89 5.92 4.31 -1.94
CA GLN A 89 7.36 4.21 -1.80
C GLN A 89 7.77 2.75 -1.71
N ILE A 90 8.88 2.40 -2.35
CA ILE A 90 9.43 1.04 -2.33
C ILE A 90 10.83 1.08 -1.74
N ARG A 91 11.12 0.13 -0.84
CA ARG A 91 12.44 -0.04 -0.20
C ARG A 91 12.93 1.20 0.57
N SER A 92 12.02 2.08 0.99
CA SER A 92 12.34 3.21 1.87
C SER A 92 12.71 2.71 3.27
N GLN A 93 13.59 3.46 3.93
CA GLN A 93 13.99 3.22 5.31
C GLN A 93 13.70 4.47 6.12
N LEU A 94 13.35 4.27 7.39
CA LEU A 94 13.40 5.36 8.36
C LEU A 94 14.86 5.75 8.55
N ARG A 95 15.13 7.06 8.61
CA ARG A 95 16.48 7.56 8.90
C ARG A 95 16.95 7.06 10.26
N ASN A 96 16.06 7.10 11.25
CA ASN A 96 16.26 6.58 12.59
C ASN A 96 15.14 5.56 12.89
N PRO A 97 15.43 4.25 12.91
CA PRO A 97 14.41 3.22 13.12
C PRO A 97 13.71 3.27 14.49
N GLU A 98 14.36 3.92 15.46
CA GLU A 98 13.92 4.08 16.85
C GLU A 98 12.92 5.25 17.01
N ASP A 99 12.89 6.17 16.05
CA ASP A 99 12.06 7.37 16.15
C ASP A 99 10.60 7.06 15.79
N LYS A 100 9.69 7.48 16.68
CA LYS A 100 8.23 7.35 16.47
C LYS A 100 7.77 8.12 15.22
N TYR A 101 8.44 9.23 14.94
CA TYR A 101 8.22 10.11 13.81
C TYR A 101 9.60 10.37 13.19
N GLY A 102 9.88 9.74 12.05
CA GLY A 102 11.21 9.73 11.42
C GLY A 102 11.71 11.09 10.94
#